data_AF-A0A0F9J2C8-F1
#
_entry.id   AF-A0A0F9J2C8-F1
#
_cell.length_a   1.000
_cell.length_b   1.000
_cell.length_c   1.000
_cell.angle_alpha   90.00
_cell.angle_beta   90.00
_cell.angle_gamma   90.00
#
_symmetry.space_group_name_H-M   'P 1'
#
loop_
_entity.id
_entity.type
_entity.pdbx_description
1 polymer ?
#
loop_
_entity_poly.entity_id
_entity_poly.type
_entity_poly.pdbx_seq_one_letter_code
_entity_poly.pdbx_strand_id
1 'polypeptide(L)'
;MEFVITKATVTQAKAKIALVGPAGAGKTYTSLTIARELGAKTLVIDTENGTSAKYAGEFDFDILPLTDYRLTTYIAALEYAAPKGYDTVIVDSLSHAWAGPGGALEQVDNAPGKNKFTSGWKIVTPLYNQLVEAILSFPTHLIATMRMKTQYILTTNEKGQQVPQKAGMGIVQRDGIEYEFDVIAEMNVAHDLAVTKTRCSALDEFSMNRPDGTIGQAINAWLSEGVEAPVWPDGWYPSKERFFDKVRDQYGWSYKVIAEKLKIAKFLEYKPGTASDMWRALEADVDTSPTAEEDVQSLIDGGLVDANGPDMYK
;
A
#
# COMPACT_ATOMS: atom_id res chain seq x y z
N MET A 1 0.55 -27.92 15.99
CA MET A 1 1.28 -27.25 14.89
C MET A 1 2.63 -27.94 14.80
N GLU A 2 2.93 -28.57 13.68
CA GLU A 2 4.19 -29.30 13.46
C GLU A 2 5.14 -28.39 12.68
N PHE A 3 6.36 -28.19 13.17
CA PHE A 3 7.35 -27.34 12.51
C PHE A 3 8.20 -28.20 11.57
N VAL A 4 8.33 -27.78 10.30
CA VAL A 4 9.14 -28.48 9.29
C VAL A 4 10.31 -27.57 8.89
N ILE A 5 11.53 -28.12 8.92
CA ILE A 5 12.75 -27.43 8.48
C ILE A 5 13.03 -27.84 7.03
N THR A 6 13.05 -26.88 6.11
CA THR A 6 13.39 -27.09 4.70
C THR A 6 14.65 -26.32 4.32
N LYS A 7 15.41 -26.86 3.36
CA LYS A 7 16.55 -26.14 2.78
C LYS A 7 16.04 -24.99 1.92
N ALA A 8 16.64 -23.80 2.08
CA ALA A 8 16.28 -22.63 1.28
C ALA A 8 16.65 -22.83 -0.20
N THR A 9 15.76 -22.39 -1.09
CA THR A 9 15.95 -22.36 -2.55
C THR A 9 15.57 -20.98 -3.06
N VAL A 10 16.21 -20.53 -4.14
CA VAL A 10 15.80 -19.29 -4.82
C VAL A 10 14.46 -19.54 -5.49
N THR A 11 13.48 -18.72 -5.16
CA THR A 11 12.16 -18.69 -5.79
C THR A 11 11.95 -17.31 -6.39
N GLN A 12 11.24 -17.24 -7.51
CA GLN A 12 10.83 -15.97 -8.07
C GLN A 12 10.06 -15.14 -7.01
N ALA A 13 10.23 -13.82 -7.01
CA ALA A 13 9.55 -12.97 -6.04
C ALA A 13 9.12 -11.63 -6.65
N LYS A 14 8.41 -10.82 -5.86
CA LYS A 14 7.86 -9.54 -6.32
C LYS A 14 8.39 -8.39 -5.47
N ALA A 15 9.19 -7.54 -6.09
CA ALA A 15 9.89 -6.44 -5.43
C ALA A 15 8.95 -5.51 -4.67
N LYS A 16 9.39 -5.09 -3.48
CA LYS A 16 8.84 -3.96 -2.74
C LYS A 16 9.89 -2.86 -2.71
N ILE A 17 9.62 -1.76 -3.42
CA ILE A 17 10.58 -0.68 -3.67
C ILE A 17 10.05 0.60 -3.02
N ALA A 18 10.91 1.34 -2.33
CA ALA A 18 10.60 2.69 -1.85
C ALA A 18 11.49 3.73 -2.54
N LEU A 19 10.86 4.74 -3.16
CA LEU A 19 11.55 5.94 -3.66
C LEU A 19 11.29 7.10 -2.73
N VAL A 20 12.35 7.62 -2.13
CA VAL A 20 12.25 8.59 -1.03
C VAL A 20 12.93 9.89 -1.46
N GLY A 21 12.29 11.04 -1.26
CA GLY A 21 12.93 12.30 -1.61
C GLY A 21 12.02 13.52 -1.49
N PRO A 22 12.58 14.74 -1.52
CA PRO A 22 11.80 15.96 -1.43
C PRO A 22 10.87 16.13 -2.65
N ALA A 23 9.95 17.09 -2.57
CA ALA A 23 9.19 17.54 -3.74
C ALA A 23 10.15 18.02 -4.84
N GLY A 24 9.84 17.68 -6.10
CA GLY A 24 10.68 18.00 -7.26
C GLY A 24 11.85 17.05 -7.52
N ALA A 25 12.07 16.01 -6.69
CA ALA A 25 13.18 15.07 -6.90
C ALA A 25 13.01 14.13 -8.11
N GLY A 26 11.80 14.01 -8.67
CA GLY A 26 11.52 13.13 -9.82
C GLY A 26 11.00 11.74 -9.48
N LYS A 27 10.53 11.51 -8.24
CA LYS A 27 10.04 10.19 -7.76
C LYS A 27 9.04 9.51 -8.68
N THR A 28 7.97 10.21 -9.08
CA THR A 28 6.91 9.66 -9.95
C THR A 28 7.45 9.23 -11.32
N TYR A 29 8.34 10.05 -11.91
CA TYR A 29 8.97 9.72 -13.18
C TYR A 29 9.86 8.48 -13.03
N THR A 30 10.70 8.45 -12.01
CA THR A 30 11.58 7.30 -11.75
C THR A 30 10.80 6.03 -11.40
N SER A 31 9.67 6.11 -10.67
CA SER A 31 8.83 4.93 -10.41
C SER A 31 8.21 4.38 -11.69
N LEU A 32 7.76 5.23 -12.61
CA LEU A 32 7.23 4.82 -13.91
C LEU A 32 8.31 4.19 -14.79
N THR A 33 9.52 4.75 -14.79
CA THR A 33 10.68 4.19 -15.52
C THR A 33 11.08 2.81 -14.98
N ILE A 34 11.08 2.64 -13.66
CA ILE A 34 11.34 1.32 -13.05
C ILE A 34 10.22 0.35 -13.39
N ALA A 35 8.95 0.75 -13.26
CA ALA A 35 7.79 -0.10 -13.51
C ALA A 35 7.76 -0.67 -14.93
N ARG A 36 8.16 0.13 -15.92
CA ARG A 36 8.28 -0.29 -17.33
C ARG A 36 9.20 -1.51 -17.52
N GLU A 37 10.27 -1.61 -16.73
CA GLU A 37 11.23 -2.72 -16.83
C GLU A 37 10.80 -3.94 -16.00
N LEU A 38 9.85 -3.77 -15.07
CA LEU A 38 9.29 -4.82 -14.23
C LEU A 38 8.07 -5.50 -14.86
N GLY A 39 7.39 -4.85 -15.82
CA GLY A 39 6.29 -5.46 -16.54
C GLY A 39 5.54 -4.49 -17.46
N ALA A 40 4.53 -5.00 -18.15
CA ALA A 40 3.79 -4.27 -19.17
C ALA A 40 2.64 -3.45 -18.58
N LYS A 41 1.97 -3.96 -17.55
CA LYS A 41 0.77 -3.33 -16.97
C LYS A 41 1.10 -2.65 -15.65
N THR A 42 0.99 -1.33 -15.63
CA THR A 42 1.23 -0.51 -14.44
C THR A 42 -0.05 0.18 -13.98
N LEU A 43 -0.32 0.14 -12.68
CA LEU A 43 -1.34 0.97 -12.03
C LEU A 43 -0.67 1.99 -11.11
N VAL A 44 -1.09 3.24 -11.14
CA VAL A 44 -0.71 4.26 -10.17
C VAL A 44 -1.90 4.56 -9.25
N ILE A 45 -1.77 4.25 -7.97
CA ILE A 45 -2.64 4.76 -6.90
C ILE A 45 -2.16 6.18 -6.58
N ASP A 46 -2.86 7.17 -7.14
CA ASP A 46 -2.46 8.58 -7.14
C ASP A 46 -3.15 9.34 -6.00
N THR A 47 -2.37 9.76 -5.01
CA THR A 47 -2.81 10.58 -3.88
C THR A 47 -2.36 12.04 -4.01
N GLU A 48 -1.80 12.40 -5.16
CA GLU A 48 -1.20 13.68 -5.49
C GLU A 48 -2.10 14.45 -6.49
N ASN A 49 -3.41 14.21 -6.42
CA ASN A 49 -4.47 14.85 -7.21
C ASN A 49 -4.28 14.75 -8.74
N GLY A 50 -3.91 13.57 -9.24
CA GLY A 50 -3.83 13.31 -10.67
C GLY A 50 -2.57 13.88 -11.32
N THR A 51 -1.56 14.26 -10.53
CA THR A 51 -0.30 14.81 -11.09
C THR A 51 0.47 13.76 -11.90
N SER A 52 0.30 12.48 -11.60
CA SER A 52 0.90 11.38 -12.36
C SER A 52 0.41 11.36 -13.82
N ALA A 53 -0.85 11.71 -14.08
CA ALA A 53 -1.46 11.71 -15.42
C ALA A 53 -0.71 12.57 -16.44
N LYS A 54 0.10 13.54 -15.99
CA LYS A 54 0.96 14.36 -16.86
C LYS A 54 2.00 13.54 -17.62
N TYR A 55 2.32 12.34 -17.15
CA TYR A 55 3.28 11.42 -17.78
C TYR A 55 2.63 10.44 -18.78
N ALA A 56 1.31 10.49 -19.00
CA ALA A 56 0.61 9.57 -19.90
C ALA A 56 1.02 9.70 -21.39
N GLY A 57 1.68 10.79 -21.77
CA GLY A 57 2.28 10.95 -23.11
C GLY A 57 3.61 10.21 -23.28
N GLU A 58 4.24 9.81 -22.19
CA GLU A 58 5.56 9.15 -22.17
C GLU A 58 5.50 7.71 -21.65
N PHE A 59 4.50 7.38 -20.83
CA PHE A 59 4.33 6.07 -20.18
C PHE A 59 2.89 5.57 -20.35
N ASP A 60 2.74 4.25 -20.46
CA ASP A 60 1.44 3.57 -20.48
C ASP A 60 1.15 3.00 -19.08
N PHE A 61 0.09 3.51 -18.44
CA PHE A 61 -0.34 3.12 -17.10
C PHE A 61 -1.77 3.55 -16.82
N ASP A 62 -2.44 2.79 -15.96
CA ASP A 62 -3.75 3.13 -15.41
C ASP A 62 -3.63 3.95 -14.12
N ILE A 63 -4.67 4.72 -13.77
CA ILE A 63 -4.68 5.57 -12.56
C ILE A 63 -5.89 5.21 -11.70
N LEU A 64 -5.64 5.00 -10.39
CA LEU A 64 -6.64 4.96 -9.34
C LEU A 64 -6.47 6.21 -8.46
N PRO A 65 -7.29 7.26 -8.64
CA PRO A 65 -7.21 8.46 -7.81
C PRO A 65 -7.69 8.17 -6.39
N LEU A 66 -6.91 8.59 -5.39
CA LEU A 66 -7.22 8.45 -3.97
C LEU A 66 -7.30 9.83 -3.33
N THR A 67 -8.50 10.24 -2.95
CA THR A 67 -8.77 11.56 -2.31
C THR A 67 -8.88 11.47 -0.79
N ASP A 68 -8.89 10.25 -0.26
CA ASP A 68 -8.98 9.93 1.16
C ASP A 68 -7.72 9.19 1.60
N TYR A 69 -7.03 9.71 2.61
CA TYR A 69 -5.74 9.21 3.03
C TYR A 69 -5.80 8.30 4.27
N ARG A 70 -6.98 7.80 4.65
CA ARG A 70 -7.11 6.80 5.71
C ARG A 70 -6.37 5.51 5.36
N LEU A 71 -5.77 4.89 6.39
CA LEU A 71 -5.03 3.63 6.27
C LEU A 71 -5.87 2.51 5.64
N THR A 72 -7.14 2.41 6.03
CA THR A 72 -8.11 1.44 5.48
C THR A 72 -8.37 1.66 3.99
N THR A 73 -8.37 2.91 3.52
CA THR A 73 -8.57 3.25 2.11
C THR A 73 -7.39 2.80 1.26
N TYR A 74 -6.14 2.97 1.75
CA TYR A 74 -4.96 2.42 1.08
C TYR A 74 -4.99 0.88 1.02
N ILE A 75 -5.37 0.21 2.10
CA ILE A 75 -5.51 -1.26 2.14
C ILE A 75 -6.54 -1.71 1.10
N ALA A 76 -7.73 -1.10 1.10
CA ALA A 76 -8.79 -1.43 0.14
C ALA A 76 -8.36 -1.17 -1.31
N ALA A 77 -7.60 -0.12 -1.59
CA ALA A 77 -7.07 0.17 -2.92
C ALA A 77 -6.08 -0.90 -3.39
N LEU A 78 -5.18 -1.36 -2.50
CA LEU A 78 -4.28 -2.48 -2.79
C LEU A 78 -5.06 -3.77 -3.03
N GLU A 79 -5.99 -4.12 -2.15
CA GLU A 79 -6.84 -5.31 -2.29
C GLU A 79 -7.64 -5.29 -3.60
N TYR A 80 -8.13 -4.11 -4.02
CA TYR A 80 -8.82 -3.93 -5.28
C TYR A 80 -7.90 -4.10 -6.51
N ALA A 81 -6.65 -3.66 -6.42
CA ALA A 81 -5.67 -3.73 -7.50
C ALA A 81 -5.11 -5.14 -7.71
N ALA A 82 -4.92 -5.90 -6.63
CA ALA A 82 -4.31 -7.24 -6.65
C ALA A 82 -4.88 -8.20 -7.72
N PRO A 83 -6.21 -8.38 -7.87
CA PRO A 83 -6.78 -9.31 -8.85
C PRO A 83 -6.85 -8.78 -10.29
N LYS A 84 -6.38 -7.56 -10.56
CA LYS A 84 -6.61 -6.88 -11.86
C LYS A 84 -5.57 -7.20 -12.93
N GLY A 85 -4.54 -7.97 -12.59
CA GLY A 85 -3.51 -8.39 -13.52
C GLY A 85 -2.53 -7.28 -13.90
N TYR A 86 -2.25 -6.36 -12.96
CA TYR A 86 -1.14 -5.41 -13.08
C TYR A 86 0.18 -6.08 -12.68
N ASP A 87 1.23 -5.88 -13.47
CA ASP A 87 2.56 -6.38 -13.14
C ASP A 87 3.20 -5.54 -12.02
N THR A 88 2.95 -4.23 -12.06
CA THR A 88 3.44 -3.25 -11.08
C THR A 88 2.33 -2.33 -10.59
N VAL A 89 2.27 -2.10 -9.27
CA VAL A 89 1.42 -1.08 -8.64
C VAL A 89 2.31 -0.03 -7.97
N ILE A 90 2.08 1.23 -8.30
CA ILE A 90 2.76 2.38 -7.72
C ILE A 90 1.83 3.06 -6.73
N VAL A 91 2.27 3.30 -5.50
CA VAL A 91 1.58 4.15 -4.52
C VAL A 91 2.28 5.50 -4.47
N ASP A 92 1.68 6.52 -5.08
CA ASP A 92 2.24 7.87 -5.21
C ASP A 92 1.31 8.90 -4.52
N SER A 93 1.43 9.18 -3.23
CA SER A 93 2.51 8.76 -2.32
C SER A 93 2.00 8.16 -1.02
N LEU A 94 2.81 7.25 -0.44
CA LEU A 94 2.51 6.60 0.84
C LEU A 94 2.61 7.59 2.02
N SER A 95 3.32 8.71 1.86
CA SER A 95 3.42 9.73 2.91
C SER A 95 2.09 10.34 3.30
N HIS A 96 1.11 10.40 2.39
CA HIS A 96 -0.24 10.89 2.71
C HIS A 96 -0.99 9.96 3.67
N ALA A 97 -0.76 8.64 3.60
CA ALA A 97 -1.30 7.67 4.56
C ALA A 97 -0.88 7.97 6.01
N TRP A 98 0.26 8.65 6.21
CA TRP A 98 0.78 9.03 7.51
C TRP A 98 0.35 10.42 7.95
N ALA A 99 0.68 11.43 7.14
CA ALA A 99 0.60 12.84 7.51
C ALA A 99 -0.42 13.64 6.68
N GLY A 100 -1.11 13.00 5.73
CA GLY A 100 -2.21 13.64 4.99
C GLY A 100 -3.48 13.76 5.85
N PRO A 101 -4.43 14.62 5.45
CA PRO A 101 -5.77 14.67 6.05
C PRO A 101 -6.43 13.29 6.14
N GLY A 102 -6.92 12.91 7.33
CA GLY A 102 -7.46 11.57 7.60
C GLY A 102 -6.42 10.45 7.70
N GLY A 103 -5.13 10.75 7.52
CA GLY A 103 -4.02 9.81 7.67
C GLY A 103 -3.80 9.37 9.13
N ALA A 104 -2.78 8.55 9.36
CA ALA A 104 -2.51 7.92 10.65
C ALA A 104 -2.41 8.94 11.80
N LEU A 105 -1.71 10.06 11.60
CA LEU A 105 -1.52 11.08 12.65
C LEU A 105 -2.85 11.71 13.06
N GLU A 106 -3.70 12.07 12.10
CA GLU A 106 -5.01 12.66 12.40
C GLU A 106 -5.97 11.63 13.01
N GLN A 107 -5.91 10.37 12.58
CA GLN A 107 -6.68 9.28 13.20
C GLN A 107 -6.29 9.07 14.68
N VAL A 108 -5.00 9.20 15.03
CA VAL A 108 -4.56 9.16 16.44
C VAL A 108 -5.14 10.35 17.20
N ASP A 109 -5.13 11.54 16.60
CA ASP A 109 -5.63 12.77 17.23
C ASP A 109 -7.13 12.77 17.47
N ASN A 110 -7.89 12.14 16.57
CA ASN A 110 -9.35 12.03 16.60
C ASN A 110 -9.86 10.79 17.37
N ALA A 111 -8.99 9.86 17.75
CA ALA A 111 -9.39 8.64 18.42
C ALA A 111 -10.04 8.90 19.79
N PRO A 112 -11.14 8.19 20.13
CA PRO A 112 -11.85 8.39 21.39
C PRO A 112 -11.00 7.97 22.61
N GLY A 113 -11.04 8.78 23.67
CA GLY A 113 -10.37 8.47 24.95
C GLY A 113 -9.79 9.70 25.66
N LYS A 114 -9.62 9.60 26.99
CA LYS A 114 -9.11 10.72 27.82
C LYS A 114 -7.62 11.02 27.62
N ASN A 115 -6.84 10.14 26.99
CA ASN A 115 -5.38 10.30 26.84
C ASN A 115 -4.86 9.85 25.46
N LYS A 116 -4.64 10.83 24.58
CA LYS A 116 -4.21 10.64 23.18
C LYS A 116 -2.95 9.77 23.03
N PHE A 117 -2.01 9.85 23.96
CA PHE A 117 -0.75 9.11 23.92
C PHE A 117 -0.91 7.60 24.10
N THR A 118 -2.00 7.12 24.71
CA THR A 118 -2.21 5.69 25.00
C THR A 118 -3.48 5.11 24.41
N SER A 119 -4.53 5.90 24.13
CA SER A 119 -5.75 5.39 23.49
C SER A 119 -5.70 5.42 21.96
N GLY A 120 -5.16 6.49 21.35
CA GLY A 120 -5.15 6.62 19.89
C GLY A 120 -4.20 5.65 19.19
N TRP A 121 -2.96 5.54 19.68
CA TRP A 121 -1.99 4.60 19.10
C TRP A 121 -2.37 3.13 19.26
N LYS A 122 -3.18 2.77 20.28
CA LYS A 122 -3.71 1.40 20.41
C LYS A 122 -4.66 1.04 19.28
N ILE A 123 -5.35 2.01 18.69
CA ILE A 123 -6.28 1.81 17.57
C ILE A 123 -5.53 1.89 16.24
N VAL A 124 -4.66 2.89 16.08
CA VAL A 124 -3.99 3.16 14.79
C VAL A 124 -2.82 2.21 14.52
N THR A 125 -2.08 1.76 15.54
CA THR A 125 -0.93 0.84 15.33
C THR A 125 -1.35 -0.46 14.63
N PRO A 126 -2.42 -1.17 15.05
CA PRO A 126 -2.91 -2.34 14.31
C PRO A 126 -3.25 -2.07 12.84
N LEU A 127 -3.91 -0.95 12.54
CA LEU A 127 -4.25 -0.57 11.16
C LEU A 127 -3.01 -0.24 10.32
N TYR A 128 -2.05 0.45 10.93
CA TYR A 128 -0.77 0.75 10.28
C TYR A 128 -0.01 -0.53 9.94
N ASN A 129 0.04 -1.48 10.88
CA ASN A 129 0.69 -2.77 10.66
C ASN A 129 -0.02 -3.56 9.55
N GLN A 130 -1.35 -3.49 9.46
CA GLN A 130 -2.09 -4.11 8.35
C GLN A 130 -1.77 -3.46 7.00
N LEU A 131 -1.59 -2.14 6.95
CA LEU A 131 -1.15 -1.47 5.73
C LEU A 131 0.26 -1.91 5.32
N VAL A 132 1.19 -1.97 6.27
CA VAL A 132 2.56 -2.46 6.01
C VAL A 132 2.52 -3.91 5.52
N GLU A 133 1.72 -4.78 6.16
CA GLU A 133 1.54 -6.17 5.75
C GLU A 133 0.94 -6.26 4.33
N ALA A 134 -0.08 -5.46 4.01
CA ALA A 134 -0.69 -5.41 2.68
C ALA A 134 0.33 -4.99 1.60
N ILE A 135 1.22 -4.04 1.91
CA ILE A 135 2.30 -3.62 1.03
C ILE A 135 3.32 -4.75 0.85
N LEU A 136 3.83 -5.31 1.94
CA LEU A 136 4.91 -6.29 1.91
C LEU A 136 4.52 -7.61 1.27
N SER A 137 3.28 -8.01 1.52
CA SER A 137 2.78 -9.27 1.01
C SER A 137 2.28 -9.12 -0.44
N PHE A 138 2.08 -7.90 -0.96
CA PHE A 138 1.44 -7.61 -2.26
C PHE A 138 1.88 -8.57 -3.39
N PRO A 139 0.95 -9.13 -4.20
CA PRO A 139 1.25 -10.29 -5.03
C PRO A 139 1.98 -9.91 -6.33
N THR A 140 2.21 -8.62 -6.56
CA THR A 140 2.87 -8.06 -7.74
C THR A 140 3.95 -7.06 -7.31
N HIS A 141 4.71 -6.51 -8.25
CA HIS A 141 5.72 -5.51 -7.92
C HIS A 141 5.03 -4.28 -7.34
N LEU A 142 5.55 -3.74 -6.23
CA LEU A 142 5.00 -2.56 -5.60
C LEU A 142 6.09 -1.51 -5.41
N ILE A 143 5.83 -0.30 -5.91
CA ILE A 143 6.70 0.86 -5.72
C ILE A 143 5.94 1.89 -4.88
N ALA A 144 6.45 2.25 -3.70
CA ALA A 144 5.91 3.33 -2.89
C ALA A 144 6.80 4.57 -3.03
N THR A 145 6.21 5.73 -3.33
CA THR A 145 6.93 6.99 -3.21
C THR A 145 6.70 7.58 -1.83
N MET A 146 7.73 8.20 -1.25
CA MET A 146 7.65 8.88 0.04
C MET A 146 8.35 10.23 -0.02
N ARG A 147 7.78 11.18 0.71
CA ARG A 147 8.34 12.52 0.89
C ARG A 147 9.37 12.50 2.02
N MET A 148 10.38 13.34 1.93
CA MET A 148 11.26 13.66 3.07
C MET A 148 10.79 14.95 3.75
N LYS A 149 10.94 14.99 5.08
CA LYS A 149 10.92 16.25 5.83
C LYS A 149 12.11 17.07 5.37
N THR A 150 11.89 18.35 5.11
CA THR A 150 12.97 19.24 4.68
C THR A 150 13.10 20.40 5.63
N GLN A 151 14.32 20.67 6.10
CA GLN A 151 14.65 21.89 6.80
C GLN A 151 15.69 22.67 6.00
N TYR A 152 15.58 23.99 6.04
CA TYR A 152 16.63 24.86 5.56
C TYR A 152 17.74 24.92 6.60
N ILE A 153 18.90 24.37 6.27
CA ILE A 153 20.13 24.57 7.04
C ILE A 153 20.99 25.62 6.33
N LEU A 154 21.66 26.47 7.09
CA LEU A 154 22.63 27.40 6.51
C LEU A 154 23.95 26.66 6.32
N THR A 155 24.44 26.61 5.09
CA THR A 155 25.70 25.93 4.74
C THR A 155 26.65 26.93 4.12
N THR A 156 27.95 26.81 4.41
CA THR A 156 28.95 27.75 3.90
C THR A 156 29.42 27.30 2.52
N ASN A 157 29.27 28.15 1.50
CA ASN A 157 29.77 27.85 0.15
C ASN A 157 31.31 27.99 0.06
N GLU A 158 31.89 27.61 -1.08
CA GLU A 158 33.34 27.74 -1.36
C GLU A 158 33.88 29.18 -1.23
N LYS A 159 33.00 30.18 -1.22
CA LYS A 159 33.31 31.61 -1.06
C LYS A 159 33.10 32.12 0.36
N GLY A 160 32.85 31.25 1.33
CA GLY A 160 32.65 31.61 2.74
C GLY A 160 31.28 32.23 3.07
N GLN A 161 30.32 32.23 2.13
CA GLN A 161 28.99 32.80 2.34
C GLN A 161 28.01 31.73 2.83
N GLN A 162 27.19 32.09 3.82
CA GLN A 162 26.10 31.22 4.27
C GLN A 162 24.96 31.23 3.25
N VAL A 163 24.70 30.07 2.66
CA VAL A 163 23.61 29.84 1.72
C VAL A 163 22.62 28.85 2.33
N PRO A 164 21.30 29.13 2.29
CA PRO A 164 20.30 28.19 2.76
C PRO A 164 20.26 26.97 1.83
N GLN A 165 20.59 25.81 2.36
CA GLN A 165 20.51 24.52 1.69
C GLN A 165 19.37 23.70 2.30
N LYS A 166 18.58 23.07 1.43
CA LYS A 166 17.48 22.20 1.85
C LYS A 166 18.07 20.84 2.24
N ALA A 167 18.13 20.54 3.54
CA ALA A 167 18.54 19.23 4.04
C ALA A 167 17.31 18.34 4.29
N GLY A 168 17.37 17.09 3.83
CA GLY A 168 16.42 16.05 4.20
C GLY A 168 16.65 15.64 5.65
N MET A 169 15.61 15.64 6.47
CA MET A 169 15.68 15.34 7.91
C MET A 169 15.11 13.97 8.29
N GLY A 170 14.68 13.20 7.30
CA GLY A 170 14.03 11.90 7.49
C GLY A 170 12.77 11.76 6.66
N ILE A 171 12.31 10.53 6.55
CA ILE A 171 11.13 10.14 5.78
C ILE A 171 9.87 10.67 6.47
N VAL A 172 8.90 11.17 5.71
CA VAL A 172 7.55 11.50 6.23
C VAL A 172 6.77 10.20 6.35
N GLN A 173 7.09 9.43 7.39
CA GLN A 173 6.44 8.17 7.73
C GLN A 173 6.77 7.79 9.19
N ARG A 174 6.17 6.71 9.71
CA ARG A 174 6.55 6.10 10.98
C ARG A 174 7.97 5.57 10.93
N ASP A 175 8.74 5.84 11.98
CA ASP A 175 10.09 5.30 12.16
C ASP A 175 10.07 3.77 12.02
N GLY A 176 11.02 3.24 11.25
CA GLY A 176 11.19 1.81 11.00
C GLY A 176 10.60 1.33 9.68
N ILE A 177 9.81 2.13 8.97
CA ILE A 177 9.29 1.76 7.63
C ILE A 177 10.43 1.48 6.63
N GLU A 178 11.58 2.11 6.83
CA GLU A 178 12.80 1.92 6.04
C GLU A 178 13.33 0.47 6.12
N TYR A 179 12.96 -0.29 7.14
CA TYR A 179 13.40 -1.69 7.26
C TYR A 179 12.50 -2.68 6.52
N GLU A 180 11.35 -2.25 6.00
CA GLU A 180 10.34 -3.15 5.45
C GLU A 180 10.61 -3.51 3.97
N PHE A 181 10.93 -2.51 3.13
CA PHE A 181 11.08 -2.68 1.67
C PHE A 181 12.32 -3.50 1.26
N ASP A 182 12.29 -4.14 0.09
CA ASP A 182 13.45 -4.86 -0.47
C ASP A 182 14.55 -3.90 -0.91
N VAL A 183 14.15 -2.79 -1.55
CA VAL A 183 15.03 -1.75 -2.08
C VAL A 183 14.51 -0.40 -1.64
N ILE A 184 15.39 0.44 -1.12
CA ILE A 184 15.12 1.85 -0.82
C ILE A 184 16.14 2.68 -1.57
N ALA A 185 15.64 3.64 -2.34
CA ALA A 185 16.46 4.60 -3.04
C ALA A 185 16.05 6.02 -2.65
N GLU A 186 17.04 6.79 -2.22
CA GLU A 186 16.88 8.20 -1.90
C GLU A 186 17.22 9.08 -3.10
N MET A 187 16.39 10.08 -3.34
CA MET A 187 16.52 11.02 -4.43
C MET A 187 16.62 12.44 -3.91
N ASN A 188 17.43 13.27 -4.57
CA ASN A 188 17.57 14.69 -4.26
C ASN A 188 16.96 15.60 -5.36
N VAL A 189 17.00 16.92 -5.15
CA VAL A 189 16.47 17.91 -6.11
C VAL A 189 17.28 18.03 -7.41
N ALA A 190 18.50 17.50 -7.45
CA ALA A 190 19.34 17.41 -8.65
C ALA A 190 19.07 16.12 -9.45
N HIS A 191 18.08 15.33 -9.02
CA HIS A 191 17.73 14.02 -9.57
C HIS A 191 18.84 12.98 -9.42
N ASP A 192 19.74 13.13 -8.44
CA ASP A 192 20.61 12.03 -8.05
C ASP A 192 19.79 11.04 -7.23
N LEU A 193 19.89 9.77 -7.61
CA LEU A 193 19.38 8.63 -6.86
C LEU A 193 20.56 7.88 -6.25
N ALA A 194 20.44 7.52 -4.97
CA ALA A 194 21.34 6.60 -4.31
C ALA A 194 20.52 5.50 -3.63
N VAL A 195 20.89 4.24 -3.86
CA VAL A 195 20.31 3.09 -3.16
C VAL A 195 20.90 3.07 -1.76
N THR A 196 20.05 3.28 -0.74
CA THR A 196 20.46 3.34 0.67
C THR A 196 20.25 2.02 1.41
N LYS A 197 19.41 1.14 0.85
CA LYS A 197 19.19 -0.21 1.34
C LYS A 197 18.78 -1.10 0.17
N THR A 198 19.33 -2.30 0.09
CA THR A 198 18.92 -3.28 -0.92
C THR A 198 19.16 -4.71 -0.45
N ARG A 199 18.30 -5.64 -0.87
CA ARG A 199 18.53 -7.09 -0.85
C ARG A 199 19.09 -7.62 -2.19
N CYS A 200 19.06 -6.79 -3.24
CA CYS A 200 19.66 -7.06 -4.55
C CYS A 200 21.13 -6.65 -4.55
N SER A 201 22.04 -7.62 -4.66
CA SER A 201 23.49 -7.36 -4.67
C SER A 201 23.96 -6.50 -5.84
N ALA A 202 23.25 -6.53 -6.98
CA ALA A 202 23.58 -5.71 -8.14
C ALA A 202 23.30 -4.21 -7.92
N LEU A 203 22.54 -3.87 -6.87
CA LEU A 203 22.20 -2.49 -6.50
C LEU A 203 22.95 -2.02 -5.25
N ASP A 204 23.88 -2.81 -4.71
CA ASP A 204 24.66 -2.41 -3.55
C ASP A 204 25.55 -1.21 -3.90
N GLU A 205 25.53 -0.19 -3.04
CA GLU A 205 26.19 1.12 -3.26
C GLU A 205 25.84 1.83 -4.58
N PHE A 206 24.74 1.44 -5.23
CA PHE A 206 24.35 1.98 -6.54
C PHE A 206 23.91 3.44 -6.45
N SER A 207 24.40 4.27 -7.38
CA SER A 207 23.93 5.64 -7.54
C SER A 207 23.91 6.06 -9.02
N MET A 208 22.99 6.96 -9.35
CA MET A 208 22.79 7.45 -10.72
C MET A 208 22.16 8.84 -10.73
N ASN A 209 22.69 9.74 -11.56
CA ASN A 209 22.02 11.01 -11.87
C ASN A 209 20.99 10.80 -12.98
N ARG A 210 19.76 11.32 -12.79
CA ARG A 210 18.61 11.15 -13.70
C ARG A 210 18.35 9.67 -14.02
N PRO A 211 17.81 8.91 -13.05
CA PRO A 211 17.66 7.46 -13.17
C PRO A 211 16.85 7.04 -14.39
N ASP A 212 17.37 6.05 -15.10
CA ASP A 212 16.72 5.38 -16.21
C ASP A 212 16.20 3.99 -15.79
N GLY A 213 15.97 3.10 -16.76
CA GLY A 213 15.48 1.74 -16.54
C GLY A 213 16.45 0.80 -15.80
N THR A 214 17.72 1.19 -15.61
CA THR A 214 18.77 0.30 -15.10
C THR A 214 18.41 -0.36 -13.76
N ILE A 215 17.77 0.38 -12.85
CA ILE A 215 17.34 -0.15 -11.54
C ILE A 215 16.26 -1.22 -11.73
N GLY A 216 15.27 -0.95 -12.57
CA GLY A 216 14.20 -1.91 -12.85
C GLY A 216 14.73 -3.18 -13.54
N GLN A 217 15.69 -3.03 -14.45
CA GLN A 217 16.37 -4.17 -15.11
C GLN A 217 17.13 -5.03 -14.10
N ALA A 218 17.89 -4.41 -13.19
CA ALA A 218 18.62 -5.14 -12.14
C ALA A 218 17.67 -5.90 -11.21
N ILE A 219 16.54 -5.30 -10.85
CA ILE A 219 15.52 -5.94 -9.99
C ILE A 219 14.82 -7.07 -10.73
N ASN A 220 14.46 -6.87 -12.00
CA ASN A 220 13.82 -7.89 -12.81
C ASN A 220 14.74 -9.11 -12.99
N ALA A 221 16.02 -8.89 -13.28
CA ALA A 221 17.03 -9.94 -13.36
C ALA A 221 17.14 -10.72 -12.03
N TRP A 222 17.24 -10.00 -10.91
CA TRP A 222 17.35 -10.62 -9.58
C TRP A 222 16.13 -11.47 -9.19
N LEU A 223 14.92 -11.00 -9.46
CA LEU A 223 13.69 -11.62 -8.95
C LEU A 223 13.01 -12.59 -9.93
N SER A 224 13.46 -12.64 -11.17
CA SER A 224 13.01 -13.63 -12.16
C SER A 224 13.80 -14.95 -12.09
N GLU A 225 14.88 -15.00 -11.33
CA GLU A 225 15.68 -16.19 -11.09
C GLU A 225 14.99 -17.20 -10.16
N GLY A 226 15.34 -18.48 -10.30
CA GLY A 226 14.90 -19.55 -9.41
C GLY A 226 13.66 -20.31 -9.90
N VAL A 227 13.15 -21.17 -9.02
CA VAL A 227 11.91 -21.91 -9.31
C VAL A 227 10.75 -20.92 -9.28
N GLU A 228 9.79 -21.10 -10.20
CA GLU A 228 8.53 -20.33 -10.16
C GLU A 228 8.00 -20.36 -8.73
N ALA A 229 7.72 -19.18 -8.18
CA ALA A 229 7.16 -19.11 -6.84
C ALA A 229 5.92 -20.01 -6.81
N PRO A 230 5.71 -20.80 -5.73
CA PRO A 230 4.47 -21.53 -5.59
C PRO A 230 3.34 -20.54 -5.81
N VAL A 231 2.44 -20.86 -6.74
CA VAL A 231 1.19 -20.12 -6.88
C VAL A 231 0.61 -20.11 -5.49
N TRP A 232 0.52 -18.93 -4.88
CA TRP A 232 -0.01 -18.81 -3.54
C TRP A 232 -1.35 -19.56 -3.54
N PRO A 233 -1.56 -20.56 -2.67
CA PRO A 233 -2.85 -21.24 -2.59
C PRO A 233 -3.91 -20.15 -2.42
N ASP A 234 -5.02 -20.24 -3.17
CA ASP A 234 -6.13 -19.29 -3.15
C ASP A 234 -6.38 -18.77 -1.72
N GLY A 235 -5.82 -17.61 -1.37
CA GLY A 235 -5.65 -17.29 0.06
C GLY A 235 -4.58 -16.27 0.42
N TRP A 236 -3.88 -15.66 -0.55
CA TRP A 236 -3.07 -14.46 -0.30
C TRP A 236 -3.93 -13.19 -0.11
N TYR A 237 -5.21 -13.23 -0.48
CA TYR A 237 -6.14 -12.23 0.02
C TYR A 237 -6.19 -12.35 1.55
N PRO A 238 -6.52 -11.31 2.34
CA PRO A 238 -7.37 -11.63 3.49
C PRO A 238 -8.50 -12.45 2.85
N SER A 239 -8.51 -13.76 3.09
CA SER A 239 -9.48 -14.63 2.43
C SER A 239 -10.83 -13.94 2.61
N LYS A 240 -11.72 -14.01 1.63
CA LYS A 240 -13.06 -13.43 1.80
C LYS A 240 -13.59 -13.83 3.19
N GLU A 241 -13.33 -15.08 3.58
CA GLU A 241 -13.44 -15.59 4.95
C GLU A 241 -12.79 -14.70 6.02
N ARG A 242 -11.48 -14.36 6.01
CA ARG A 242 -10.86 -13.46 7.01
C ARG A 242 -11.49 -12.07 7.14
N PHE A 243 -11.93 -11.44 6.05
CA PHE A 243 -12.63 -10.14 6.14
C PHE A 243 -13.99 -10.33 6.79
N PHE A 244 -14.77 -11.30 6.30
CA PHE A 244 -16.10 -11.60 6.81
C PHE A 244 -16.05 -12.16 8.25
N ASP A 245 -15.06 -12.98 8.60
CA ASP A 245 -14.75 -13.52 9.92
C ASP A 245 -14.46 -12.38 10.89
N LYS A 246 -13.63 -11.39 10.51
CA LYS A 246 -13.38 -10.22 11.36
C LYS A 246 -14.65 -9.41 11.62
N VAL A 247 -15.48 -9.18 10.60
CA VAL A 247 -16.74 -8.45 10.77
C VAL A 247 -17.74 -9.28 11.60
N ARG A 248 -17.83 -10.59 11.37
CA ARG A 248 -18.64 -11.52 12.17
C ARG A 248 -18.19 -11.54 13.63
N ASP A 249 -16.89 -11.71 13.89
CA ASP A 249 -16.36 -11.86 15.24
C ASP A 249 -16.48 -10.55 16.04
N GLN A 250 -16.45 -9.41 15.36
CA GLN A 250 -16.59 -8.09 15.98
C GLN A 250 -18.05 -7.70 16.25
N TYR A 251 -18.99 -8.05 15.37
CA TYR A 251 -20.39 -7.59 15.42
C TYR A 251 -21.43 -8.70 15.63
N GLY A 252 -21.01 -9.96 15.62
CA GLY A 252 -21.89 -11.13 15.70
C GLY A 252 -22.74 -11.37 14.44
N TRP A 253 -22.45 -10.67 13.34
CA TRP A 253 -23.29 -10.70 12.14
C TRP A 253 -22.97 -11.89 11.25
N SER A 254 -24.01 -12.49 10.68
CA SER A 254 -23.80 -13.54 9.69
C SER A 254 -23.29 -12.98 8.36
N TYR A 255 -22.64 -13.84 7.57
CA TYR A 255 -22.05 -13.46 6.30
C TYR A 255 -23.04 -12.91 5.29
N LYS A 256 -24.29 -13.38 5.36
CA LYS A 256 -25.39 -12.89 4.52
C LYS A 256 -25.74 -11.44 4.85
N VAL A 257 -25.85 -11.11 6.14
CA VAL A 257 -26.11 -9.76 6.63
C VAL A 257 -24.98 -8.80 6.23
N ILE A 258 -23.72 -9.25 6.32
CA ILE A 258 -22.55 -8.46 5.91
C ILE A 258 -22.61 -8.17 4.40
N ALA A 259 -22.90 -9.16 3.57
CA ALA A 259 -22.96 -9.01 2.11
C ALA A 259 -24.11 -8.08 1.65
N GLU A 260 -25.29 -8.21 2.27
CA GLU A 260 -26.46 -7.38 1.98
C GLU A 260 -26.28 -5.93 2.45
N LYS A 261 -25.80 -5.72 3.69
CA LYS A 261 -25.64 -4.36 4.25
C LYS A 261 -24.52 -3.56 3.59
N LEU A 262 -23.48 -4.22 3.08
CA LEU A 262 -22.40 -3.56 2.32
C LEU A 262 -22.73 -3.38 0.82
N LYS A 263 -23.94 -3.74 0.37
CA LYS A 263 -24.39 -3.67 -1.04
C LYS A 263 -23.43 -4.34 -2.03
N ILE A 264 -22.74 -5.40 -1.61
CA ILE A 264 -21.73 -6.08 -2.42
C ILE A 264 -22.38 -7.16 -3.30
N ALA A 265 -23.45 -6.82 -4.03
CA ALA A 265 -24.25 -7.78 -4.80
C ALA A 265 -23.42 -8.56 -5.84
N LYS A 266 -22.40 -7.92 -6.44
CA LYS A 266 -21.47 -8.59 -7.37
C LYS A 266 -20.57 -9.65 -6.72
N PHE A 267 -20.35 -9.62 -5.41
CA PHE A 267 -19.60 -10.67 -4.71
C PHE A 267 -20.41 -11.96 -4.55
N LEU A 268 -21.74 -11.86 -4.49
CA LEU A 268 -22.66 -13.01 -4.45
C LEU A 268 -22.77 -13.73 -5.81
N GLU A 269 -22.41 -13.04 -6.90
CA GLU A 269 -22.40 -13.61 -8.25
C GLU A 269 -21.10 -14.39 -8.56
N TYR A 270 -20.03 -14.17 -7.80
CA TYR A 270 -18.74 -14.83 -7.98
C TYR A 270 -18.72 -16.22 -7.32
N LYS A 271 -18.78 -17.27 -8.13
CA LYS A 271 -18.61 -18.67 -7.70
C LYS A 271 -17.18 -19.15 -8.01
N PRO A 272 -16.26 -19.22 -7.04
CA PRO A 272 -15.03 -19.97 -7.24
C PRO A 272 -15.35 -21.47 -7.33
N GLY A 273 -14.47 -22.24 -8.00
CA GLY A 273 -14.62 -23.69 -8.17
C GLY A 273 -14.78 -24.44 -6.85
N THR A 274 -15.53 -25.55 -6.90
CA THR A 274 -15.97 -26.41 -5.78
C THR A 274 -16.23 -25.66 -4.47
N ALA A 275 -17.36 -24.94 -4.42
CA ALA A 275 -18.04 -24.40 -3.23
C ALA A 275 -17.17 -24.33 -1.96
N SER A 276 -16.46 -23.21 -1.79
CA SER A 276 -15.73 -22.91 -0.54
C SER A 276 -16.69 -22.94 0.66
N ASP A 277 -16.13 -23.19 1.85
CA ASP A 277 -16.89 -23.31 3.09
C ASP A 277 -17.67 -22.03 3.44
N MET A 278 -17.21 -20.86 2.99
CA MET A 278 -17.95 -19.59 3.09
C MET A 278 -19.26 -19.62 2.30
N TRP A 279 -19.25 -20.19 1.09
CA TRP A 279 -20.44 -20.28 0.25
C TRP A 279 -21.44 -21.31 0.80
N ARG A 280 -20.93 -22.42 1.36
CA ARG A 280 -21.76 -23.39 2.10
C ARG A 280 -22.40 -22.75 3.34
N ALA A 281 -21.67 -21.91 4.07
CA ALA A 281 -22.19 -21.18 5.22
C ALA A 281 -23.26 -20.14 4.82
N LEU A 282 -23.05 -19.40 3.72
CA LEU A 282 -24.02 -18.46 3.16
C LEU A 282 -25.32 -19.16 2.68
N GLU A 283 -25.20 -20.33 2.04
CA GLU A 283 -26.36 -21.11 1.58
C GLU A 283 -27.09 -21.83 2.72
N ALA A 284 -26.41 -22.14 3.83
CA ALA A 284 -26.98 -22.83 4.99
C ALA A 284 -27.63 -21.90 6.03
N ASP A 285 -27.43 -20.58 5.92
CA ASP A 285 -27.85 -19.62 6.94
C ASP A 285 -29.33 -19.23 6.79
N VAL A 286 -30.16 -19.74 7.70
CA VAL A 286 -31.53 -19.28 7.93
C VAL A 286 -31.46 -18.19 9.00
N ASP A 287 -31.71 -16.96 8.57
CA ASP A 287 -31.63 -15.75 9.40
C ASP A 287 -32.46 -15.85 10.69
N THR A 288 -31.80 -15.80 11.86
CA THR A 288 -32.46 -15.75 13.18
C THR A 288 -32.07 -14.53 14.02
N SER A 289 -31.36 -13.56 13.45
CA SER A 289 -30.83 -12.42 14.21
C SER A 289 -31.82 -11.24 14.19
N PRO A 290 -31.99 -10.49 15.29
CA PRO A 290 -32.88 -9.33 15.30
C PRO A 290 -32.37 -8.24 14.35
N THR A 291 -33.27 -7.65 13.57
CA THR A 291 -32.99 -6.51 12.70
C THR A 291 -32.67 -5.27 13.54
N ALA A 292 -31.40 -4.93 13.68
CA ALA A 292 -30.97 -3.67 14.29
C ALA A 292 -30.57 -2.67 13.18
N GLU A 293 -31.48 -1.74 12.87
CA GLU A 293 -31.16 -0.55 12.06
C GLU A 293 -30.18 0.39 12.80
N GLU A 294 -30.11 0.32 14.13
CA GLU A 294 -29.25 1.16 14.97
C GLU A 294 -27.74 0.84 14.83
N ASP A 295 -27.37 -0.40 14.49
CA ASP A 295 -25.96 -0.82 14.48
C ASP A 295 -25.19 -0.37 13.22
N VAL A 296 -25.89 -0.10 12.10
CA VAL A 296 -25.26 0.37 10.86
C VAL A 296 -24.72 1.78 11.01
N GLN A 297 -25.40 2.62 11.77
CA GLN A 297 -24.92 3.97 12.09
C GLN A 297 -23.62 3.90 12.91
N SER A 298 -23.43 2.89 13.76
CA SER A 298 -22.16 2.70 14.49
C SER A 298 -20.98 2.29 13.59
N LEU A 299 -21.24 1.61 12.46
CA LEU A 299 -20.21 1.30 11.45
C LEU A 299 -19.80 2.53 10.63
N ILE A 300 -20.78 3.40 10.37
CA ILE A 300 -20.60 4.69 9.71
C ILE A 300 -19.82 5.64 10.62
N ASP A 301 -20.26 5.77 11.87
CA ASP A 301 -19.64 6.62 12.89
C ASP A 301 -18.27 6.08 13.33
N GLY A 302 -18.05 4.76 13.20
CA GLY A 302 -16.77 4.07 13.40
C GLY A 302 -15.84 4.07 12.18
N GLY A 303 -16.25 4.66 11.06
CA GLY A 303 -15.41 4.90 9.87
C GLY A 303 -15.14 3.67 8.99
N LEU A 304 -15.87 2.57 9.17
CA LEU A 304 -15.73 1.33 8.38
C LEU A 304 -16.52 1.37 7.06
N VAL A 305 -17.56 2.21 6.96
CA VAL A 305 -18.38 2.42 5.75
C VAL A 305 -18.84 3.89 5.71
N ASP A 306 -18.95 4.53 4.53
CA ASP A 306 -19.51 5.90 4.42
C ASP A 306 -21.05 5.88 4.53
N ALA A 307 -21.61 6.84 5.29
CA ALA A 307 -23.05 7.10 5.48
C ALA A 307 -23.82 7.32 4.17
N ASN A 308 -23.13 7.80 3.14
CA ASN A 308 -23.72 8.20 1.87
C ASN A 308 -23.41 7.22 0.73
N GLY A 309 -23.26 5.91 0.99
CA GLY A 309 -23.17 4.95 -0.12
C GLY A 309 -24.41 5.08 -1.03
N PRO A 310 -24.31 5.13 -2.39
CA PRO A 310 -23.21 4.65 -3.24
C PRO A 310 -22.83 5.59 -4.42
N ASP A 311 -21.55 5.61 -4.83
CA ASP A 311 -21.12 5.78 -6.23
C ASP A 311 -19.61 5.50 -6.35
N MET A 312 -19.20 4.25 -6.07
CA MET A 312 -17.82 3.77 -6.36
C MET A 312 -17.67 3.16 -7.77
N TYR A 313 -18.65 3.36 -8.65
CA TYR A 313 -18.61 2.92 -10.04
C TYR A 313 -19.44 3.85 -10.94
N LYS A 314 -18.89 5.03 -11.23
CA LYS A 314 -19.10 5.73 -12.50
C LYS A 314 -17.78 6.32 -12.96
#